data_AF-E3ZQ07-F1
#
_entry.id   AF-E3ZQ07-F1
#
_cell.length_a   1.000
_cell.length_b   1.000
_cell.length_c   1.000
_cell.angle_alpha   90.00
_cell.angle_beta   90.00
_cell.angle_gamma   90.00
#
_symmetry.space_group_name_H-M   'P 1'
#
loop_
_entity.id
_entity.type
_entity.pdbx_description
1 polymer ?
#
loop_
_entity_poly.entity_id
_entity_poly.type
_entity_poly.pdbx_seq_one_letter_code
_entity_poly.pdbx_strand_id
1 'polypeptide(L)'
;MGKRVNVIGAGLAGSEATWQLVKRGVEVDLYEMRPMKQTPAHHTDKFAELVCTNSLRANGLTNAVGVIKEEMRILDSIIIEAADRASVPAGGALAVDRHEFSGYITDKVKNHPLVTIHTEEVTAIPAGPTIIATGPLTSPALAEEIKRLTGEEYLYFYDAAAPIIEKDSIDMDKVYLKSRYDKGEAAYLNCPMSEEEFKAFYEALVT
;
A
#
# COMPACT_ATOMS: atom_id res chain seq x y z
N MET A 1 -4.68 15.07 29.59
CA MET A 1 -5.36 15.21 28.29
C MET A 1 -5.04 13.97 27.49
N GLY A 2 -6.03 13.14 27.16
CA GLY A 2 -5.81 11.96 26.32
C GLY A 2 -5.27 12.40 24.96
N LYS A 3 -4.25 11.70 24.45
CA LYS A 3 -3.75 11.94 23.09
C LYS A 3 -4.74 11.26 22.14
N ARG A 4 -5.33 12.04 21.23
CA ARG A 4 -6.27 11.60 20.20
C ARG A 4 -5.63 11.80 18.84
N VAL A 5 -5.78 10.82 17.96
CA VAL A 5 -5.15 10.79 16.64
C VAL A 5 -6.22 10.57 15.58
N ASN A 6 -6.16 11.33 14.50
CA ASN A 6 -7.06 11.14 13.36
C ASN A 6 -6.45 10.10 12.42
N VAL A 7 -7.28 9.20 11.88
CA VAL A 7 -6.90 8.28 10.82
C VAL A 7 -7.90 8.43 9.68
N ILE A 8 -7.43 8.82 8.50
CA ILE A 8 -8.30 9.06 7.33
C ILE A 8 -8.19 7.90 6.35
N GLY A 9 -9.30 7.21 6.13
CA GLY A 9 -9.43 6.01 5.30
C GLY A 9 -9.33 4.73 6.12
N ALA A 10 -10.28 3.81 5.97
CA ALA A 10 -10.31 2.52 6.65
C ALA A 10 -9.95 1.35 5.70
N GLY A 11 -8.99 1.58 4.79
CA GLY A 11 -8.34 0.52 4.03
C GLY A 11 -7.33 -0.27 4.88
N LEU A 12 -6.53 -1.14 4.25
CA LEU A 12 -5.54 -1.99 4.97
C LEU A 12 -4.65 -1.18 5.93
N ALA A 13 -4.05 -0.09 5.44
CA ALA A 13 -3.14 0.73 6.25
C ALA A 13 -3.86 1.49 7.38
N GLY A 14 -5.05 2.04 7.12
CA GLY A 14 -5.80 2.79 8.12
C GLY A 14 -6.38 1.92 9.22
N SER A 15 -6.85 0.72 8.88
CA SER A 15 -7.29 -0.27 9.86
C SER A 15 -6.13 -0.75 10.75
N GLU A 16 -4.97 -1.05 10.17
CA GLU A 16 -3.78 -1.43 10.92
C GLU A 16 -3.28 -0.29 11.82
N ALA A 17 -3.19 0.93 11.30
CA ALA A 17 -2.76 2.10 12.08
C ALA A 17 -3.70 2.37 13.26
N THR A 18 -5.02 2.30 13.02
CA THR A 18 -6.04 2.45 14.08
C THR A 18 -5.83 1.39 15.16
N TRP A 19 -5.66 0.12 14.75
CA TRP A 19 -5.46 -0.99 15.68
C TRP A 19 -4.20 -0.81 16.54
N GLN A 20 -3.08 -0.44 15.92
CA GLN A 20 -1.82 -0.23 16.63
C GLN A 20 -1.88 0.95 17.61
N LEU A 21 -2.62 2.02 17.28
CA LEU A 21 -2.84 3.16 18.19
C LEU A 21 -3.67 2.75 19.40
N VAL A 22 -4.82 2.10 19.20
CA VAL A 22 -5.72 1.76 20.30
C VAL A 22 -5.14 0.68 21.22
N LYS A 23 -4.33 -0.24 20.68
CA LYS A 23 -3.57 -1.20 21.49
C LYS A 23 -2.59 -0.54 22.46
N ARG A 24 -2.18 0.70 22.18
CA ARG A 24 -1.27 1.51 23.02
C ARG A 24 -2.04 2.53 23.86
N GLY A 25 -3.37 2.40 23.96
CA GLY A 25 -4.23 3.28 24.75
C GLY A 25 -4.43 4.68 24.16
N VAL A 26 -4.20 4.85 22.86
CA VAL A 26 -4.43 6.12 22.15
C VAL A 26 -5.84 6.12 21.56
N GLU A 27 -6.59 7.19 21.79
CA GLU A 27 -7.91 7.35 21.18
C GLU A 27 -7.80 7.69 19.70
N VAL A 28 -8.69 7.13 18.88
CA VAL A 28 -8.66 7.32 17.43
C VAL A 28 -10.01 7.82 16.91
N ASP A 29 -9.95 8.88 16.11
CA ASP A 29 -11.02 9.28 15.21
C ASP A 29 -10.74 8.69 13.82
N LEU A 30 -11.46 7.62 13.48
CA LEU A 30 -11.32 6.92 12.20
C LEU A 30 -12.37 7.44 11.21
N TYR A 31 -11.92 8.05 10.13
CA TYR A 31 -12.76 8.56 9.05
C TYR A 31 -12.82 7.56 7.90
N GLU A 32 -14.02 7.21 7.44
CA GLU A 32 -14.22 6.40 6.25
C GLU A 32 -15.39 6.98 5.45
N MET A 33 -15.12 7.34 4.20
CA MET A 33 -16.13 7.96 3.34
C MET A 33 -17.17 6.95 2.86
N ARG A 34 -16.84 5.66 2.81
CA ARG A 34 -17.78 4.60 2.44
C ARG A 34 -18.72 4.26 3.62
N PRO A 35 -20.02 3.99 3.37
CA PRO A 35 -20.63 3.87 2.05
C PRO A 35 -21.19 5.19 1.48
N MET A 36 -21.08 6.31 2.21
CA MET A 36 -21.66 7.60 1.80
C MET A 36 -21.11 8.11 0.45
N LYS A 37 -19.83 7.88 0.21
CA LYS A 37 -19.15 8.10 -1.06
C LYS A 37 -18.36 6.85 -1.44
N GLN A 38 -18.84 6.16 -2.47
CA GLN A 38 -18.17 4.98 -3.00
C GLN A 38 -17.01 5.36 -3.94
N THR A 39 -16.12 4.41 -4.16
CA THR A 39 -15.09 4.51 -5.20
C THR A 39 -15.41 3.52 -6.33
N PRO A 40 -14.80 3.67 -7.52
CA PRO A 40 -15.00 2.71 -8.62
C PRO A 40 -14.57 1.26 -8.33
N ALA A 41 -13.71 1.02 -7.33
CA ALA A 41 -13.15 -0.30 -7.05
C ALA A 41 -13.79 -1.04 -5.86
N HIS A 42 -14.42 -0.30 -4.94
CA HIS A 42 -14.97 -0.87 -3.70
C HIS A 42 -16.46 -1.21 -3.88
N HIS A 43 -16.87 -2.34 -3.31
CA HIS A 43 -18.21 -2.90 -3.45
C HIS A 43 -18.96 -2.97 -2.12
N THR A 44 -18.28 -2.76 -0.99
CA THR A 44 -18.84 -2.91 0.36
C THR A 44 -18.62 -1.67 1.23
N ASP A 45 -19.23 -1.68 2.40
CA ASP A 45 -18.99 -0.72 3.49
C ASP A 45 -17.94 -1.23 4.49
N LYS A 46 -17.26 -2.34 4.18
CA LYS A 46 -16.32 -2.99 5.08
C LYS A 46 -14.95 -2.32 5.02
N PHE A 47 -14.30 -2.30 6.18
CA PHE A 47 -12.92 -1.88 6.32
C PHE A 47 -11.98 -2.92 5.72
N ALA A 48 -10.81 -2.50 5.26
CA ALA A 48 -9.79 -3.36 4.67
C ALA A 48 -10.31 -4.27 3.52
N GLU A 49 -11.29 -3.81 2.74
CA GLU A 49 -11.81 -4.55 1.59
C GLU A 49 -10.70 -4.84 0.55
N LEU A 50 -10.63 -6.10 0.10
CA LEU A 50 -9.72 -6.53 -0.96
C LEU A 50 -10.41 -6.43 -2.32
N VAL A 51 -10.11 -5.36 -3.06
CA VAL A 51 -10.77 -5.03 -4.34
C VAL A 51 -10.21 -5.72 -5.58
N CYS A 52 -9.05 -6.38 -5.45
CA CYS A 52 -8.37 -7.08 -6.55
C CYS A 52 -8.17 -8.55 -6.19
N THR A 53 -6.93 -9.01 -6.02
CA THR A 53 -6.62 -10.38 -5.59
C THR A 53 -7.02 -10.62 -4.13
N ASN A 54 -7.39 -11.87 -3.80
CA ASN A 54 -7.56 -12.32 -2.42
C ASN A 54 -6.28 -12.95 -1.85
N SER A 55 -5.18 -12.94 -2.60
CA SER A 55 -3.88 -13.42 -2.15
C SER A 55 -3.05 -12.28 -1.58
N LEU A 56 -2.56 -12.46 -0.36
CA LEU A 56 -1.54 -11.62 0.27
C LEU A 56 -0.11 -12.09 -0.09
N ARG A 57 0.03 -12.85 -1.19
CA ARG A 57 1.28 -13.43 -1.70
C ARG A 57 1.88 -14.51 -0.79
N ALA A 58 3.10 -14.95 -1.11
CA ALA A 58 3.81 -16.03 -0.42
C ALA A 58 3.81 -15.87 1.11
N ASN A 59 3.60 -16.97 1.83
CA ASN A 59 3.63 -16.99 3.30
C ASN A 59 4.96 -17.51 3.88
N GLY A 60 5.80 -18.14 3.06
CA GLY A 60 7.08 -18.71 3.50
C GLY A 60 8.17 -17.66 3.71
N LEU A 61 9.02 -17.88 4.73
CA LEU A 61 10.14 -17.01 5.12
C LEU A 61 11.25 -16.85 4.06
N THR A 62 11.28 -17.72 3.05
CA THR A 62 12.18 -17.59 1.90
C THR A 62 11.78 -16.45 0.96
N ASN A 63 10.64 -15.79 1.20
CA ASN A 63 10.16 -14.64 0.45
C ASN A 63 10.12 -13.41 1.35
N ALA A 64 10.55 -12.24 0.86
CA ALA A 64 10.48 -10.98 1.59
C ALA A 64 9.06 -10.67 2.13
N VAL A 65 8.03 -10.97 1.32
CA VAL A 65 6.63 -10.82 1.73
C VAL A 65 6.19 -11.81 2.81
N GLY A 66 6.87 -12.94 3.00
CA GLY A 66 6.64 -13.85 4.12
C GLY A 66 7.29 -13.32 5.40
N VAL A 67 8.51 -12.80 5.30
CA VAL A 67 9.23 -12.18 6.42
C VAL A 67 8.42 -11.03 7.04
N ILE A 68 7.93 -10.09 6.22
CA ILE A 68 7.12 -8.97 6.74
C ILE A 68 5.83 -9.44 7.41
N LYS A 69 5.23 -10.55 6.97
CA LYS A 69 4.05 -11.13 7.63
C LYS A 69 4.42 -11.64 9.02
N GLU A 70 5.55 -12.32 9.18
CA GLU A 70 6.00 -12.76 10.50
C GLU A 70 6.31 -11.59 11.43
N GLU A 71 6.94 -10.52 10.93
CA GLU A 71 7.13 -9.29 11.69
C GLU A 71 5.79 -8.69 12.13
N MET A 72 4.82 -8.65 11.22
CA MET A 72 3.47 -8.18 11.51
C MET A 72 2.75 -9.07 12.53
N ARG A 73 2.98 -10.39 12.55
CA ARG A 73 2.46 -11.29 13.60
C ARG A 73 3.07 -10.97 14.96
N ILE A 74 4.39 -10.74 15.02
CA ILE A 74 5.08 -10.33 16.25
C ILE A 74 4.56 -8.99 16.76
N LEU A 75 4.17 -8.09 15.86
CA LEU A 75 3.58 -6.78 16.18
C LEU A 75 2.06 -6.84 16.38
N ASP A 76 1.48 -8.03 16.49
CA ASP A 76 0.05 -8.28 16.68
C ASP A 76 -0.85 -7.55 15.67
N SER A 77 -0.50 -7.64 14.38
CA SER A 77 -1.25 -7.03 13.29
C SER A 77 -2.67 -7.56 13.18
N ILE A 78 -3.64 -6.66 13.09
CA ILE A 78 -5.04 -7.04 12.83
C ILE A 78 -5.22 -7.57 11.42
N ILE A 79 -4.44 -7.05 10.45
CA ILE A 79 -4.47 -7.50 9.06
C ILE A 79 -4.01 -8.96 8.98
N ILE A 80 -2.88 -9.31 9.59
CA ILE A 80 -2.39 -10.70 9.53
C ILE A 80 -3.25 -11.63 10.40
N GLU A 81 -3.72 -11.18 11.57
CA GLU A 81 -4.67 -11.98 12.37
C GLU A 81 -5.95 -12.30 11.57
N ALA A 82 -6.51 -11.31 10.87
CA ALA A 82 -7.68 -11.51 10.01
C ALA A 82 -7.38 -12.47 8.87
N ALA A 83 -6.19 -12.36 8.27
CA ALA A 83 -5.78 -13.22 7.16
C ALA A 83 -5.59 -14.67 7.59
N ASP A 84 -4.98 -14.91 8.74
CA ASP A 84 -4.79 -16.26 9.27
C ASP A 84 -6.13 -16.91 9.63
N ARG A 85 -7.11 -16.12 10.13
CA ARG A 85 -8.48 -16.59 10.41
C ARG A 85 -9.26 -16.95 9.14
N ALA A 86 -9.24 -16.06 8.16
CA ALA A 86 -9.98 -16.20 6.92
C ALA A 86 -9.23 -17.03 5.86
N SER A 87 -8.20 -17.78 6.23
CA SER A 87 -7.28 -18.41 5.27
C SER A 87 -7.95 -19.51 4.45
N VAL A 88 -7.66 -19.52 3.14
CA VAL A 88 -8.09 -20.56 2.19
C VAL A 88 -6.90 -21.20 1.48
N PRO A 89 -6.98 -22.48 1.03
CA PRO A 89 -5.88 -23.15 0.36
C PRO A 89 -5.39 -22.40 -0.89
N ALA A 90 -4.08 -22.08 -0.97
CA ALA A 90 -3.51 -21.31 -2.07
C ALA A 90 -2.03 -21.62 -2.40
N GLY A 91 -1.62 -22.90 -2.29
CA GLY A 91 -0.34 -23.37 -2.86
C GLY A 91 0.91 -22.62 -2.36
N GLY A 92 0.96 -22.30 -1.05
CA GLY A 92 2.09 -21.61 -0.42
C GLY A 92 1.95 -20.09 -0.29
N ALA A 93 0.93 -19.50 -0.92
CA ALA A 93 0.48 -18.14 -0.63
C ALA A 93 -0.48 -18.11 0.57
N LEU A 94 -0.53 -16.97 1.24
CA LEU A 94 -1.61 -16.66 2.19
C LEU A 94 -2.76 -16.01 1.41
N ALA A 95 -3.75 -16.81 1.02
CA ALA A 95 -4.99 -16.29 0.45
C ALA A 95 -6.12 -16.36 1.47
N VAL A 96 -7.12 -15.50 1.29
CA VAL A 96 -8.22 -15.32 2.25
C VAL A 96 -9.59 -15.37 1.58
N ASP A 97 -10.61 -15.72 2.35
CA ASP A 97 -11.99 -15.32 2.04
C ASP A 97 -12.13 -13.81 2.26
N ARG A 98 -12.51 -13.07 1.22
CA ARG A 98 -12.55 -11.59 1.26
C ARG A 98 -13.57 -11.06 2.27
N HIS A 99 -14.71 -11.74 2.42
CA HIS A 99 -15.80 -11.26 3.25
C HIS A 99 -15.53 -11.56 4.72
N GLU A 100 -14.98 -12.73 5.02
CA GLU A 100 -14.55 -13.07 6.38
C GLU A 100 -13.40 -12.17 6.83
N PHE A 101 -12.41 -11.95 5.97
CA PHE A 101 -11.27 -11.08 6.25
C PHE A 101 -11.69 -9.64 6.58
N SER A 102 -12.43 -8.99 5.69
CA SER A 102 -12.85 -7.59 5.87
C SER A 102 -13.91 -7.46 6.96
N GLY A 103 -14.79 -8.45 7.11
CA GLY A 103 -15.76 -8.52 8.19
C GLY A 103 -15.10 -8.55 9.56
N TYR A 104 -14.12 -9.43 9.76
CA TYR A 104 -13.41 -9.56 11.03
C TYR A 104 -12.73 -8.25 11.46
N ILE A 105 -12.01 -7.61 10.53
CA ILE A 105 -11.32 -6.33 10.78
C ILE A 105 -12.35 -5.24 11.13
N THR A 106 -13.42 -5.16 10.34
CA THR A 106 -14.49 -4.19 10.56
C THR A 106 -15.07 -4.34 11.96
N ASP A 107 -15.47 -5.55 12.35
CA ASP A 107 -16.12 -5.77 13.64
C ASP A 107 -15.18 -5.49 14.81
N LYS A 108 -13.90 -5.86 14.70
CA LYS A 108 -12.91 -5.58 15.75
C LYS A 108 -12.64 -4.10 15.93
N VAL A 109 -12.44 -3.36 14.84
CA VAL A 109 -12.15 -1.92 14.89
C VAL A 109 -13.39 -1.15 15.34
N LYS A 110 -14.58 -1.46 14.80
CA LYS A 110 -15.81 -0.73 15.11
C LYS A 110 -16.25 -0.89 16.55
N ASN A 111 -15.99 -2.04 17.17
CA ASN A 111 -16.41 -2.32 18.55
C ASN A 111 -15.34 -1.97 19.60
N HIS A 112 -14.20 -1.40 19.20
CA HIS A 112 -13.15 -1.05 20.15
C HIS A 112 -13.49 0.28 20.87
N PRO A 113 -13.46 0.34 22.22
CA PRO A 113 -13.95 1.50 22.99
C PRO A 113 -13.17 2.80 22.79
N LEU A 114 -11.94 2.70 22.27
CA LEU A 114 -11.09 3.86 21.95
C LEU A 114 -11.22 4.34 20.50
N VAL A 115 -12.09 3.74 19.69
CA VAL A 115 -12.32 4.14 18.29
C VAL A 115 -13.65 4.89 18.20
N THR A 116 -13.59 6.11 17.67
CA THR A 116 -14.76 6.87 17.22
C THR A 116 -14.77 6.85 15.69
N ILE A 117 -15.86 6.39 15.08
CA ILE A 117 -15.98 6.29 13.63
C ILE A 117 -16.75 7.50 13.09
N HIS A 118 -16.20 8.11 12.06
CA HIS A 118 -16.84 9.19 11.30
C HIS A 118 -17.07 8.70 9.87
N THR A 119 -18.33 8.47 9.52
CA THR A 119 -18.71 7.98 8.19
C THR A 119 -18.93 9.15 7.22
N GLU A 120 -17.84 9.81 6.84
CA GLU A 120 -17.88 11.01 6.00
C GLU A 120 -16.63 11.14 5.11
N GLU A 121 -16.77 11.90 4.02
CA GLU A 121 -15.61 12.31 3.23
C GLU A 121 -14.86 13.45 3.92
N VAL A 122 -13.57 13.23 4.19
CA VAL A 122 -12.69 14.28 4.69
C VAL A 122 -12.21 15.13 3.51
N THR A 123 -12.54 16.41 3.52
CA THR A 123 -12.15 17.39 2.48
C THR A 123 -11.12 18.42 2.96
N ALA A 124 -10.85 18.46 4.27
CA ALA A 124 -9.81 19.28 4.89
C ALA A 124 -9.09 18.46 5.97
N ILE A 125 -7.76 18.59 6.06
CA ILE A 125 -6.98 17.80 7.02
C ILE A 125 -7.29 18.28 8.45
N PRO A 126 -7.78 17.41 9.36
CA PRO A 126 -8.08 17.78 10.73
C PRO A 126 -6.83 18.26 11.48
N ALA A 127 -7.03 19.17 12.43
CA ALA A 127 -5.96 19.62 13.32
C ALA A 127 -5.47 18.48 14.24
N GLY A 128 -4.19 18.57 14.63
CA GLY A 128 -3.55 17.58 15.50
C GLY A 128 -2.85 16.45 14.73
N PRO A 129 -2.34 15.42 15.43
CA PRO A 129 -1.69 14.29 14.79
C PRO A 129 -2.68 13.51 13.91
N THR A 130 -2.33 13.36 12.63
CA THR A 130 -3.21 12.76 11.61
C THR A 130 -2.42 11.79 10.74
N ILE A 131 -2.96 10.58 10.55
CA ILE A 131 -2.49 9.58 9.60
C ILE A 131 -3.42 9.61 8.38
N ILE A 132 -2.86 9.85 7.20
CA ILE A 132 -3.60 9.81 5.93
C ILE A 132 -3.35 8.45 5.27
N ALA A 133 -4.38 7.62 5.19
CA ALA A 133 -4.33 6.23 4.71
C ALA A 133 -5.43 5.92 3.66
N THR A 134 -5.69 6.87 2.76
CA THR A 134 -6.79 6.85 1.79
C THR A 134 -6.55 6.02 0.53
N GLY A 135 -5.37 5.38 0.42
CA GLY A 135 -5.06 4.45 -0.65
C GLY A 135 -4.93 5.09 -2.04
N PRO A 136 -4.90 4.26 -3.11
CA PRO A 136 -4.63 4.73 -4.47
C PRO A 136 -5.79 5.53 -5.08
N LEU A 137 -7.00 5.44 -4.50
CA LEU A 137 -8.20 6.13 -4.96
C LEU A 137 -8.59 7.26 -3.99
N THR A 138 -7.60 8.02 -3.53
CA THR A 138 -7.82 9.20 -2.68
C THR A 138 -8.77 10.17 -3.36
N SER A 139 -9.73 10.72 -2.61
CA SER A 139 -10.73 11.60 -3.20
C SER A 139 -10.10 12.89 -3.75
N PRO A 140 -10.65 13.48 -4.83
CA PRO A 140 -10.08 14.68 -5.43
C PRO A 140 -9.92 15.85 -4.43
N ALA A 141 -10.91 16.05 -3.55
CA ALA A 141 -10.86 17.12 -2.55
C ALA A 141 -9.69 16.94 -1.57
N LEU A 142 -9.49 15.73 -1.05
CA LEU A 142 -8.39 15.46 -0.13
C LEU A 142 -7.03 15.48 -0.85
N ALA A 143 -6.96 15.03 -2.10
CA ALA A 143 -5.73 15.08 -2.90
C ALA A 143 -5.25 16.53 -3.10
N GLU A 144 -6.16 17.47 -3.40
CA GLU A 144 -5.82 18.89 -3.50
C GLU A 144 -5.33 19.48 -2.17
N GLU A 145 -5.94 19.05 -1.05
CA GLU A 145 -5.50 19.47 0.27
C GLU A 145 -4.10 18.93 0.63
N ILE A 146 -3.78 17.69 0.26
CA ILE A 146 -2.45 17.10 0.44
C ILE A 146 -1.41 17.85 -0.41
N LYS A 147 -1.73 18.18 -1.67
CA LYS A 147 -0.85 19.00 -2.52
C LYS A 147 -0.56 20.35 -1.87
N ARG A 148 -1.60 21.03 -1.39
CA ARG A 148 -1.48 22.33 -0.70
C ARG A 148 -0.60 22.23 0.54
N LEU A 149 -0.73 21.16 1.33
CA LEU A 149 0.04 20.96 2.56
C LEU A 149 1.52 20.67 2.27
N THR A 150 1.81 19.86 1.26
CA THR A 150 3.17 19.43 0.92
C THR A 150 3.92 20.50 0.12
N GLY A 151 3.21 21.43 -0.52
CA GLY A 151 3.81 22.41 -1.43
C GLY A 151 4.28 21.79 -2.76
N GLU A 152 3.93 20.52 -2.99
CA GLU A 152 4.30 19.78 -4.19
C GLU A 152 3.30 20.05 -5.31
N GLU A 153 3.82 20.37 -6.51
CA GLU A 153 2.99 20.47 -7.71
C GLU A 153 2.52 19.08 -8.19
N TYR A 154 3.21 18.02 -7.76
CA TYR A 154 3.05 16.67 -8.28
C TYR A 154 2.59 15.70 -7.19
N LEU A 155 1.31 15.29 -7.28
CA LEU A 155 0.75 14.15 -6.55
C LEU A 155 0.00 13.28 -7.56
N TYR A 156 0.59 12.14 -7.89
CA TYR A 156 0.06 11.19 -8.86
C TYR A 156 -0.24 9.85 -8.21
N PHE A 157 -1.35 9.24 -8.61
CA PHE A 157 -1.80 7.93 -8.14
C PHE A 157 -1.66 6.84 -9.23
N TYR A 158 -0.88 7.13 -10.28
CA TYR A 158 -0.44 6.14 -11.24
C TYR A 158 1.08 5.95 -11.08
N ASP A 159 1.54 4.71 -11.24
CA ASP A 159 2.95 4.38 -11.27
C ASP A 159 3.43 4.21 -12.72
N ALA A 160 4.72 4.48 -12.93
CA ALA A 160 5.43 4.20 -14.16
C ALA A 160 6.80 3.63 -13.79
N ALA A 161 6.79 2.52 -13.05
CA ALA A 161 8.01 1.89 -12.56
C ALA A 161 8.62 0.98 -13.63
N ALA A 162 9.89 1.22 -13.95
CA ALA A 162 10.69 0.25 -14.70
C ALA A 162 11.11 -0.91 -13.78
N PRO A 163 11.39 -2.11 -14.33
CA PRO A 163 11.98 -3.19 -13.55
C PRO A 163 13.27 -2.75 -12.85
N ILE A 164 13.43 -3.14 -11.59
CA ILE A 164 14.65 -2.93 -10.81
C ILE A 164 15.36 -4.28 -10.69
N ILE A 165 16.66 -4.29 -10.97
CA ILE A 165 17.51 -5.48 -10.88
C ILE A 165 18.60 -5.27 -9.82
N GLU A 166 19.06 -6.37 -9.24
CA GLU A 166 20.16 -6.34 -8.28
C GLU A 166 21.47 -6.04 -9.00
N LYS A 167 22.26 -5.10 -8.46
CA LYS A 167 23.51 -4.67 -9.11
C LYS A 167 24.48 -5.83 -9.31
N ASP A 168 24.58 -6.71 -8.31
CA ASP A 168 25.54 -7.81 -8.31
C ASP A 168 25.13 -8.94 -9.27
N SER A 169 23.90 -8.91 -9.81
CA SER A 169 23.49 -9.82 -10.89
C SER A 169 23.83 -9.29 -12.28
N ILE A 170 24.42 -8.10 -12.41
CA ILE A 170 24.80 -7.50 -13.69
C ILE A 170 26.16 -8.03 -14.14
N ASP A 171 26.22 -8.51 -15.38
CA ASP A 171 27.48 -8.80 -16.07
C ASP A 171 28.20 -7.48 -16.40
N MET A 172 29.11 -7.07 -15.53
CA MET A 172 29.81 -5.78 -15.61
C MET A 172 30.74 -5.68 -16.82
N ASP A 173 31.11 -6.80 -17.45
CA ASP A 173 31.96 -6.82 -18.64
C ASP A 173 31.21 -6.37 -19.91
N LYS A 174 29.87 -6.37 -19.87
CA LYS A 174 29.00 -5.99 -20.99
C LYS A 174 28.37 -4.61 -20.88
N VAL A 175 28.64 -3.88 -19.79
CA VAL A 175 28.04 -2.57 -19.53
C VAL A 175 29.11 -1.52 -19.26
N TYR A 176 28.74 -0.25 -19.41
CA TYR A 176 29.65 0.85 -19.09
C TYR A 176 28.95 1.99 -18.35
N LEU A 177 29.65 2.57 -17.37
CA LEU A 177 29.16 3.68 -16.56
C LEU A 177 29.43 5.01 -17.27
N LYS A 178 28.38 5.70 -17.74
CA LYS A 178 28.53 6.97 -18.47
C LYS A 178 27.26 7.80 -18.46
N SER A 179 27.41 9.12 -18.35
CA SER A 179 26.35 10.11 -18.60
C SER A 179 26.46 10.65 -20.04
N ARG A 180 25.33 11.04 -20.64
CA ARG A 180 25.33 11.55 -22.03
C ARG A 180 26.23 12.79 -22.17
N TYR A 181 27.01 12.82 -23.26
CA TYR A 181 27.92 13.92 -23.60
C TYR A 181 28.95 14.28 -22.50
N ASP A 182 29.25 13.34 -21.60
CA ASP A 182 30.20 13.55 -20.49
C ASP A 182 29.81 14.75 -19.59
N LYS A 183 28.50 15.06 -19.51
CA LYS A 183 27.98 16.12 -18.64
C LYS A 183 27.79 15.60 -17.22
N GLY A 184 28.56 16.15 -16.29
CA GLY A 184 28.48 15.84 -14.86
C GLY A 184 29.09 14.49 -14.50
N GLU A 185 28.85 14.04 -13.27
CA GLU A 185 29.29 12.72 -12.82
C GLU A 185 28.55 11.60 -13.57
N ALA A 186 29.24 10.50 -13.83
CA ALA A 186 28.70 9.36 -14.54
C ALA A 186 27.66 8.65 -13.64
N ALA A 187 26.38 8.73 -14.01
CA ALA A 187 25.28 8.30 -13.15
C ALA A 187 24.50 7.08 -13.69
N TYR A 188 24.80 6.62 -14.92
CA TYR A 188 24.02 5.59 -15.60
C TYR A 188 24.90 4.45 -16.09
N LEU A 189 24.47 3.21 -15.82
CA LEU A 189 24.98 2.03 -16.52
C LEU A 189 24.27 1.92 -17.86
N ASN A 190 25.04 1.76 -18.92
CA ASN A 190 24.55 1.65 -20.28
C ASN A 190 24.79 0.22 -20.77
N CYS A 191 23.74 -0.44 -21.24
CA CYS A 191 23.79 -1.76 -21.87
C CYS A 191 23.72 -1.56 -23.39
N PRO A 192 24.87 -1.52 -24.11
CA PRO A 192 24.86 -1.37 -25.55
C PRO A 192 24.22 -2.61 -26.20
N MET A 193 23.51 -2.39 -27.30
CA MET A 193 22.98 -3.45 -28.17
C MET A 193 23.47 -3.23 -29.59
N SER A 194 23.77 -4.31 -30.28
CA SER A 194 23.83 -4.37 -31.74
C SER A 194 22.45 -4.21 -32.38
N GLU A 195 22.41 -4.02 -33.69
CA GLU A 195 21.14 -3.93 -34.43
C GLU A 195 20.35 -5.24 -34.35
N GLU A 196 21.06 -6.38 -34.40
CA GLU A 196 20.48 -7.71 -34.29
C GLU A 196 19.86 -7.96 -32.91
N GLU A 197 20.56 -7.61 -31.83
CA GLU A 197 20.05 -7.72 -30.46
C GLU A 197 18.83 -6.82 -30.23
N PHE A 198 18.86 -5.60 -30.77
CA PHE A 198 17.72 -4.69 -30.69
C PHE A 198 16.50 -5.25 -31.42
N LYS A 199 16.68 -5.78 -32.64
CA LYS A 199 15.57 -6.37 -33.42
C LYS A 199 14.95 -7.58 -32.71
N ALA A 200 15.79 -8.45 -32.14
CA ALA A 200 15.32 -9.60 -31.37
C ALA A 200 14.54 -9.16 -30.12
N PHE A 201 15.02 -8.16 -29.39
CA PHE A 201 14.32 -7.62 -28.22
C PHE A 201 12.99 -6.95 -28.61
N TYR A 202 12.97 -6.17 -29.68
CA TYR A 202 11.76 -5.56 -30.21
C TYR A 202 10.72 -6.61 -30.60
N GLU A 203 11.11 -7.65 -31.35
CA GLU A 203 10.22 -8.73 -31.76
C GLU A 203 9.63 -9.46 -30.54
N ALA A 204 10.44 -9.72 -29.51
CA ALA A 204 9.98 -10.31 -28.26
C ALA A 204 9.01 -9.43 -27.45
N LEU A 205 9.02 -8.10 -27.63
CA LEU A 205 8.10 -7.19 -26.94
C LEU A 205 6.75 -7.05 -27.64
N VAL A 206 6.70 -7.22 -28.96
CA VAL A 206 5.49 -7.01 -29.76
C VAL A 206 4.74 -8.32 -30.08
N THR A 207 5.27 -9.46 -29.66
CA THR A 207 4.66 -10.79 -29.79
C THR A 207 4.11 -11.30 -28.47
#